data_AF-U7QUW1-F1
#
_entry.id   AF-U7QUW1-F1
#
_cell.length_a   1.000
_cell.length_b   1.000
_cell.length_c   1.000
_cell.angle_alpha   90.00
_cell.angle_beta   90.00
_cell.angle_gamma   90.00
#
_symmetry.space_group_name_H-M   'P 1'
#
loop_
_entity.id
_entity.type
_entity.pdbx_description
1 polymer ?
#
loop_
_entity_poly.entity_id
_entity_poly.type
_entity_poly.pdbx_seq_one_letter_code
_entity_poly.pdbx_strand_id
1 'polypeptide(L)' 'MEKVFHVLAGRLEYYRDVPDENIEFADVFDSIEAAEQCVIEKQLTSYPICYIKVSFIK' A
#
# COMPACT_ATOMS: atom_id res chain seq x y z
N MET A 1 -6.21 -16.57 -12.92
CA MET A 1 -5.35 -15.45 -12.52
C MET A 1 -6.24 -14.28 -12.18
N GLU A 2 -6.39 -14.03 -10.89
CA GLU A 2 -7.17 -12.93 -10.34
C GLU A 2 -6.28 -11.69 -10.20
N LYS A 3 -6.77 -10.54 -10.68
CA LYS A 3 -6.08 -9.26 -10.55
C LYS A 3 -6.56 -8.60 -9.27
N VAL A 4 -5.64 -8.30 -8.35
CA VAL A 4 -5.92 -7.62 -7.08
C VAL A 4 -5.08 -6.36 -6.91
N PHE A 5 -5.51 -5.49 -6.01
CA PHE A 5 -4.89 -4.20 -5.72
C PHE A 5 -4.55 -4.14 -4.23
N HIS A 6 -3.26 -4.11 -3.90
CA HIS A 6 -2.79 -3.94 -2.54
C HIS A 6 -2.60 -2.46 -2.25
N VAL A 7 -3.25 -1.94 -1.21
CA VAL A 7 -2.97 -0.61 -0.68
C VAL A 7 -1.95 -0.75 0.43
N LEU A 8 -0.81 -0.07 0.29
CA LEU A 8 0.29 -0.10 1.24
C LEU A 8 0.63 1.33 1.65
N ALA A 9 0.68 1.58 2.95
CA ALA A 9 1.12 2.86 3.49
C ALA A 9 2.00 2.69 4.73
N GLY A 10 2.95 3.59 4.93
CA GLY A 10 3.94 3.47 5.99
C GLY A 10 5.04 4.50 5.87
N ARG A 11 6.22 4.14 6.35
CA ARG A 11 7.38 5.04 6.39
C ARG A 11 8.65 4.32 6.02
N LEU A 12 9.64 5.08 5.61
CA LEU A 12 10.98 4.57 5.40
C LEU A 12 11.71 4.48 6.75
N GLU A 13 12.22 3.31 7.08
CA GLU A 13 13.13 3.12 8.20
C GLU A 13 14.50 2.68 7.68
N TYR A 14 15.53 2.82 8.52
CA TYR A 14 16.88 2.42 8.17
C TYR A 14 17.36 1.39 9.18
N TYR A 15 17.61 0.18 8.70
CA TYR A 15 18.25 -0.87 9.49
C TYR A 15 19.64 -1.14 8.93
N ARG A 16 20.68 -0.85 9.72
CA ARG A 16 22.10 -0.98 9.32
C ARG A 16 22.41 -0.25 8.00
N ASP A 17 21.95 0.99 7.91
CA ASP A 17 22.10 1.86 6.72
C ASP A 17 21.41 1.36 5.43
N VAL A 18 20.59 0.30 5.55
CA VAL A 18 19.75 -0.18 4.45
C VAL A 18 18.34 0.40 4.62
N PRO A 19 17.79 1.10 3.60
CA PRO A 19 16.41 1.56 3.63
C PRO A 19 15.47 0.34 3.60
N ASP A 20 14.52 0.32 4.53
CA ASP A 20 13.47 -0.69 4.64
C ASP A 20 12.11 -0.01 4.72
N GLU A 21 11.13 -0.54 3.99
CA GLU A 21 9.76 0.00 4.03
C GLU A 21 9.05 -0.59 5.25
N ASN A 22 8.89 0.22 6.30
CA ASN A 22 8.05 -0.15 7.42
C ASN A 22 6.58 0.16 7.05
N ILE A 23 5.91 -0.86 6.51
CA ILE A 23 4.49 -0.79 6.14
C ILE A 23 3.63 -0.87 7.40
N GLU A 24 2.93 0.23 7.72
CA GLU A 24 2.03 0.34 8.87
C GLU A 24 0.57 0.00 8.50
N PHE A 25 0.21 0.15 7.23
CA PHE A 25 -1.10 -0.19 6.69
C PHE A 25 -0.97 -1.07 5.45
N ALA A 26 -1.69 -2.19 5.43
CA ALA A 26 -1.78 -3.09 4.29
C ALA A 26 -3.20 -3.64 4.16
N ASP A 27 -3.79 -3.52 2.98
CA ASP A 27 -5.11 -4.09 2.67
C ASP A 27 -5.21 -4.47 1.19
N VAL A 28 -6.22 -5.28 0.83
CA VAL A 28 -6.37 -5.86 -0.52
C VAL A 28 -7.78 -5.60 -1.06
N PHE A 29 -7.86 -5.20 -2.33
CA PHE A 29 -9.10 -4.87 -3.01
C PHE A 29 -9.17 -5.52 -4.39
N ASP A 30 -10.40 -5.77 -4.84
CA ASP A 30 -10.68 -6.39 -6.15
C ASP A 30 -10.76 -5.36 -7.29
N SER A 31 -10.77 -4.06 -6.98
CA SER A 31 -10.79 -2.97 -7.96
C SER A 31 -9.86 -1.82 -7.59
N ILE A 32 -9.44 -1.04 -8.60
CA ILE A 32 -8.60 0.14 -8.38
C ILE A 32 -9.40 1.24 -7.68
N GLU A 33 -10.69 1.38 -8.00
CA GLU A 33 -11.57 2.39 -7.44
C GLU A 33 -11.77 2.17 -5.93
N ALA A 34 -11.92 0.92 -5.48
CA ALA A 34 -12.03 0.60 -4.06
C ALA A 34 -10.71 0.86 -3.31
N ALA A 35 -9.58 0.55 -3.95
CA ALA A 35 -8.25 0.83 -3.40
C ALA A 35 -8.00 2.35 -3.25
N GLU A 36 -8.33 3.14 -4.28
CA GLU A 36 -8.21 4.61 -4.25
C GLU A 36 -9.13 5.23 -3.19
N GLN A 37 -10.37 4.76 -3.09
CA GLN A 37 -11.32 5.22 -2.08
C GLN A 37 -10.77 4.95 -0.67
N CYS A 38 -10.18 3.78 -0.43
CA CYS A 38 -9.53 3.45 0.85
C CYS A 38 -8.41 4.44 1.21
N VAL A 39 -7.56 4.80 0.24
CA VAL A 39 -6.48 5.79 0.44
C VAL A 39 -7.04 7.13 0.89
N ILE A 40 -8.13 7.59 0.28
CA ILE A 40 -8.76 8.88 0.59
C ILE A 40 -9.46 8.83 1.96
N GLU A 41 -10.32 7.84 2.19
CA GLU A 41 -11.13 7.74 3.41
C GLU A 41 -10.28 7.58 4.67
N LYS A 42 -9.21 6.79 4.57
CA LYS A 42 -8.27 6.58 5.68
C LYS A 42 -7.15 7.62 5.75
N GLN A 43 -7.16 8.62 4.85
CA GLN A 43 -6.13 9.67 4.77
C GLN A 43 -4.70 9.11 4.72
N LEU A 44 -4.50 8.02 3.97
CA LEU A 44 -3.22 7.30 3.92
C LEU A 44 -2.11 8.11 3.26
N THR A 45 -2.45 9.18 2.53
CA THR A 45 -1.48 10.14 1.98
C THR A 45 -0.75 10.95 3.05
N SER A 46 -1.17 10.87 4.33
CA SER A 46 -0.42 11.41 5.46
C SER A 46 0.85 10.61 5.78
N TYR A 47 0.93 9.36 5.31
CA TYR A 47 2.13 8.55 5.42
C TYR A 47 3.18 8.96 4.38
N PRO A 48 4.48 8.97 4.75
CA PRO A 48 5.57 9.25 3.80
C PRO A 48 5.63 8.29 2.61
N ILE A 49 5.17 7.05 2.80
CA ILE A 49 5.05 6.04 1.75
C ILE A 49 3.56 5.69 1.65
N CYS A 50 2.99 5.82 0.45
CA CYS A 50 1.63 5.40 0.14
C CYS A 50 1.55 5.02 -1.35
N TYR A 51 1.23 3.77 -1.65
CA TYR A 51 1.10 3.30 -3.03
C TYR A 51 0.12 2.13 -3.18
N ILE A 52 -0.41 1.98 -4.40
CA ILE A 52 -1.26 0.85 -4.79
C ILE A 52 -0.43 -0.10 -5.66
N LYS A 53 -0.24 -1.34 -5.21
CA LYS A 53 0.48 -2.38 -5.93
C LYS A 53 -0.50 -3.33 -6.61
N VAL A 54 -0.43 -3.41 -7.94
CA VAL A 54 -1.21 -4.37 -8.74
C VAL A 54 -0.53 -5.73 -8.71
N SER A 55 -1.26 -6.77 -8.34
CA SER A 55 -0.76 -8.15 -8.31
C SER A 55 -1.70 -9.10 -9.06
N PHE A 56 -1.14 -10.19 -9.59
CA PHE A 56 -1.91 -11.24 -10.25
C PHE A 56 -1.69 -12.55 -9.50
N ILE A 57 -2.73 -13.03 -8.82
CA ILE A 57 -2.70 -14.26 -8.04
C ILE A 57 -3.14 -15.42 -8.94
N LYS A 58 -2.43 -16.55 -8.88
CA LYS A 58 -2.74 -17.72 -9.71
C LYS A 58 -3.96 -18.47 -9.20
#